data_AF-A0A8S2TA05-F1
#
_entry.id   AF-A0A8S2TA05-F1
#
_cell.length_a   1.000
_cell.length_b   1.000
_cell.length_c   1.000
_cell.angle_alpha   90.00
_cell.angle_beta   90.00
_cell.angle_gamma   90.00
#
_symmetry.space_group_name_H-M   'P 1'
#
loop_
_entity.id
_entity.type
_entity.pdbx_description
1 polymer ?
#
loop_
_entity_poly.entity_id
_entity_poly.type
_entity_poly.pdbx_seq_one_letter_code
_entity_poly.pdbx_strand_id
1 'polypeptide(L)' 'IEYCVENIQVLDNNQSCIIVANHQSSIDFIGMMYIWPEHVRYCTILAKKELLLAGPFGLGSWLAGVEFVDRNNR' A
#
# COMPACT_ATOMS: atom_id res chain seq x y z
N ILE A 1 1.34 -12.37 -15.02
CA ILE A 1 0.29 -12.45 -13.99
C ILE A 1 -0.91 -11.74 -14.58
N GLU A 2 -2.04 -12.43 -14.68
CA GLU A 2 -3.30 -11.83 -15.12
C GLU A 2 -4.07 -11.41 -13.86
N TYR A 3 -4.48 -10.15 -13.79
CA TYR A 3 -5.24 -9.61 -12.67
C TYR A 3 -6.70 -9.48 -13.08
N CYS A 4 -7.60 -10.13 -12.35
CA CYS A 4 -9.03 -9.93 -12.47
C CYS A 4 -9.46 -8.93 -11.39
N VAL A 5 -9.93 -7.76 -11.80
CA VAL A 5 -10.38 -6.70 -10.89
C VAL A 5 -11.85 -6.42 -11.14
N GLU A 6 -12.66 -6.48 -10.08
CA GLU A 6 -14.10 -6.23 -10.15
C GLU A 6 -14.44 -4.92 -9.43
N ASN A 7 -15.42 -4.18 -9.94
CA ASN A 7 -15.97 -2.96 -9.33
C ASN A 7 -14.94 -1.83 -9.08
N ILE A 8 -13.95 -1.69 -9.96
CA ILE A 8 -12.87 -0.70 -9.82
C ILE A 8 -13.38 0.74 -9.77
N GLN A 9 -14.53 1.03 -10.40
CA GLN A 9 -15.15 2.36 -10.44
C GLN A 9 -15.47 2.95 -9.05
N VAL A 10 -15.52 2.11 -8.01
CA VAL A 10 -15.70 2.58 -6.63
C VAL A 10 -14.50 3.42 -6.18
N LEU A 11 -13.31 3.19 -6.74
CA LEU A 11 -12.09 3.93 -6.42
C LEU A 11 -11.93 5.21 -7.26
N ASP A 12 -12.66 5.37 -8.37
CA ASP A 12 -12.54 6.50 -9.31
C ASP A 12 -13.15 7.83 -8.80
N ASN A 13 -13.43 7.94 -7.50
CA ASN A 13 -13.94 9.17 -6.91
C ASN A 13 -12.81 9.95 -6.22
N ASN A 14 -12.91 11.28 -6.20
CA ASN A 14 -11.90 12.15 -5.58
C ASN A 14 -12.05 12.27 -4.05
N GLN A 15 -12.64 11.28 -3.38
CA GLN A 15 -12.79 11.31 -1.92
C GLN A 15 -11.66 10.53 -1.24
N SER A 16 -11.26 11.00 -0.05
CA SER A 16 -10.36 10.24 0.80
C SER A 16 -11.05 8.96 1.28
N CYS A 17 -10.39 7.82 1.14
CA CYS A 17 -10.87 6.54 1.64
C CYS A 17 -9.75 5.75 2.33
N ILE A 18 -10.14 4.69 3.06
CA ILE A 18 -9.22 3.72 3.63
C ILE A 18 -9.45 2.40 2.90
N ILE A 19 -8.43 1.92 2.22
CA ILE A 19 -8.46 0.61 1.56
C ILE A 19 -8.07 -0.45 2.60
N VAL A 20 -9.02 -1.33 2.91
CA VAL A 20 -8.79 -2.46 3.82
C VAL A 20 -8.76 -3.73 2.98
N ALA A 21 -7.59 -4.37 2.94
CA ALA A 21 -7.37 -5.63 2.26
C ALA A 21 -6.99 -6.71 3.28
N ASN A 22 -7.34 -7.96 3.00
CA ASN A 22 -6.74 -9.08 3.71
C ASN A 22 -5.22 -9.09 3.47
N HIS A 23 -4.44 -9.51 4.48
CA HIS A 23 -2.98 -9.57 4.39
C HIS A 23 -2.52 -11.03 4.47
N GLN A 24 -2.60 -11.73 3.34
CA GLN A 24 -2.19 -13.13 3.20
C GLN A 24 -0.66 -13.23 3.06
N SER A 25 -0.01 -12.23 2.49
CA SER A 25 1.44 -12.19 2.34
C SER A 25 1.98 -10.78 2.06
N SER A 26 3.30 -10.61 2.12
CA SER A 26 3.93 -9.36 1.67
C SER A 26 3.78 -9.10 0.16
N ILE A 27 3.42 -10.13 -0.64
CA ILE A 27 3.23 -9.98 -2.09
C ILE A 27 1.94 -9.24 -2.45
N ASP A 28 0.99 -9.16 -1.51
CA ASP A 28 -0.30 -8.49 -1.69
C ASP A 28 -0.09 -7.01 -2.07
N PHE A 29 0.98 -6.40 -1.55
CA PHE A 29 1.43 -5.05 -1.90
C PHE A 29 1.71 -4.89 -3.40
N ILE A 30 2.35 -5.87 -4.02
CA ILE A 30 2.66 -5.85 -5.46
C ILE A 30 1.37 -5.94 -6.29
N GLY A 31 0.38 -6.70 -5.82
CA GLY A 31 -0.95 -6.74 -6.44
C GLY A 31 -1.67 -5.39 -6.38
N MET A 32 -1.57 -4.67 -5.26
CA MET A 32 -2.18 -3.34 -5.12
C MET A 32 -1.52 -2.28 -6.02
N MET A 33 -0.23 -2.43 -6.35
CA MET A 33 0.45 -1.56 -7.32
C MET A 33 -0.15 -1.61 -8.72
N TYR A 34 -0.93 -2.64 -9.06
CA TYR A 34 -1.64 -2.73 -10.34
C TYR A 34 -2.77 -1.70 -10.46
N ILE A 35 -3.50 -1.44 -9.37
CA ILE A 35 -4.67 -0.53 -9.38
C ILE A 35 -4.32 0.91 -9.01
N TRP A 36 -3.23 1.14 -8.26
CA TRP A 36 -2.92 2.47 -7.72
C TRP A 36 -2.69 3.60 -8.74
N PRO A 37 -1.88 3.40 -9.80
CA PRO A 37 -1.51 4.50 -10.71
C PRO A 37 -2.72 5.12 -11.40
N GLU A 38 -3.68 4.28 -11.79
CA GLU A 38 -4.85 4.68 -12.56
C GLU A 38 -6.02 5.10 -11.66
N HIS A 39 -6.25 4.39 -10.56
CA HIS A 39 -7.51 4.52 -9.80
C HIS A 39 -7.39 5.16 -8.42
N VAL A 40 -6.20 5.20 -7.81
CA VAL A 40 -6.06 5.65 -6.40
C VAL A 40 -5.22 6.94 -6.26
N ARG A 41 -4.38 7.28 -7.26
CA ARG A 41 -3.55 8.50 -7.46
C ARG A 41 -2.73 9.03 -6.27
N TYR A 42 -3.33 9.28 -5.10
CA TYR A 42 -2.68 9.72 -3.87
C TYR A 42 -2.94 8.70 -2.76
N CYS A 43 -2.11 7.66 -2.73
CA CYS A 43 -2.18 6.60 -1.72
C CYS A 43 -0.88 6.54 -0.92
N THR A 44 -1.01 6.29 0.38
CA THR A 44 0.09 5.79 1.20
C THR A 44 -0.31 4.45 1.81
N ILE A 45 0.68 3.64 2.15
CA ILE A 45 0.50 2.38 2.85
C ILE A 45 1.03 2.47 4.26
N LEU A 46 0.43 1.68 5.15
CA LEU A 46 0.94 1.48 6.49
C LEU A 46 1.87 0.27 6.51
N ALA A 47 3.12 0.50 6.88
CA ALA A 47 4.15 -0.53 7.02
C ALA A 47 4.59 -0.66 8.48
N LYS A 48 5.11 -1.83 8.85
CA LYS A 48 5.73 -2.02 10.16
C LYS A 48 7.03 -1.22 10.26
N LYS A 49 7.29 -0.53 11.36
CA LYS A 49 8.52 0.26 11.58
C LYS A 49 9.81 -0.52 11.33
N GLU A 50 9.83 -1.83 11.60
CA GLU A 50 10.97 -2.70 11.35
C GLU A 50 11.36 -2.77 9.85
N LEU A 51 10.43 -2.47 8.92
CA LEU A 51 10.71 -2.45 7.49
C LEU A 51 11.61 -1.28 7.06
N LEU A 52 11.74 -0.22 7.87
CA LEU A 52 12.75 0.83 7.64
C LEU A 52 14.17 0.25 7.67
N LEU A 53 14.39 -0.83 8.41
CA LEU A 53 15.70 -1.48 8.54
C LEU A 53 16.01 -2.44 7.39
N ALA A 54 15.10 -2.62 6.42
CA ALA A 54 15.29 -3.48 5.25
C ALA A 54 16.21 -2.85 4.18
N GLY A 55 17.31 -2.22 4.61
CA GLY A 55 18.34 -1.64 3.76
C GLY A 55 17.78 -0.66 2.71
N PRO A 56 18.20 -0.77 1.43
CA PRO A 56 17.72 0.13 0.37
C PRO A 56 16.19 0.12 0.20
N PHE A 57 15.53 -1.00 0.45
CA PHE A 57 14.07 -1.08 0.36
C PHE A 57 13.38 -0.24 1.44
N GLY A 58 13.87 -0.29 2.68
CA GLY A 58 13.34 0.52 3.78
C GLY A 58 13.49 2.02 3.51
N LEU A 59 14.67 2.44 3.05
CA LEU A 59 14.91 3.83 2.68
C LEU A 59 14.05 4.26 1.47
N GLY A 60 13.98 3.42 0.43
CA GLY A 60 13.21 3.70 -0.77
C GLY A 60 11.71 3.84 -0.50
N SER A 61 11.15 2.95 0.34
CA SER A 61 9.75 3.03 0.75
C SER A 61 9.45 4.28 1.59
N TRP A 62 10.35 4.66 2.50
CA TRP A 62 10.22 5.92 3.24
C TRP A 62 10.22 7.15 2.33
N LEU A 63 11.14 7.22 1.36
CA LEU A 63 11.17 8.30 0.37
C LEU A 63 9.93 8.31 -0.54
N ALA A 64 9.31 7.15 -0.76
CA ALA A 64 8.06 7.01 -1.51
C ALA A 64 6.81 7.39 -0.70
N GLY A 65 6.96 7.85 0.55
CA GLY A 65 5.85 8.32 1.39
C GLY A 65 5.10 7.22 2.14
N VAL A 66 5.71 6.05 2.34
CA VAL A 66 5.16 4.98 3.18
C VAL A 66 5.17 5.40 4.65
N GLU A 67 4.03 5.22 5.32
CA GLU A 67 3.87 5.53 6.73
C GLU A 67 4.20 4.33 7.61
N PHE A 68 5.10 4.51 8.58
CA PHE A 68 5.62 3.44 9.42
C PHE A 68 4.98 3.46 10.80
N VAL A 69 4.35 2.35 11.19
CA VAL A 69 3.69 2.19 12.48
C VAL A 69 4.54 1.33 13.41
N ASP A 70 4.78 1.83 14.61
CA ASP A 70 5.40 1.08 15.70
C ASP A 70 4.34 0.22 16.40
N ARG A 71 4.37 -1.09 16.15
CA ARG A 71 3.40 -2.03 16.75
C ARG A 71 3.72 -2.40 18.20
N ASN A 72 4.90 -2.04 18.70
CA ASN A 72 5.34 -2.35 20.06
C ASN A 72 5.02 -1.21 21.04
N ASN A 73 4.73 -0.01 20.54
CA ASN A 73 4.24 1.11 21.33
C ASN A 73 2.71 0.98 21.51
N ARG A 74 2.28 0.42 22.63
CA ARG A 74 0.85 0.26 22.99
C ARG A 74 0.32 1.48 23.70
#